data_AF-A0A956RRU3-F1
#
_entry.id   AF-A0A956RRU3-F1
#
_cell.length_a   1.000
_cell.length_b   1.000
_cell.length_c   1.000
_cell.angle_alpha   90.00
_cell.angle_beta   90.00
_cell.angle_gamma   90.00
#
_symmetry.space_group_name_H-M   'P 1'
#
loop_
_entity.id
_entity.type
_entity.pdbx_description
1 polymer ?
#
loop_
_entity_poly.entity_id
_entity_poly.type
_entity_poly.pdbx_seq_one_letter_code
_entity_poly.pdbx_strand_id
1 'polypeptide(L)' 'DAFQPFFSTKEEGLGMGLTICRSIIEAHGGTITAESNPSGGTTFRFVVPAS' A
#
# COMPACT_ATOMS: atom_id res chain seq x y z
N ASP A 1 4.53 -8.22 5.14
CA ASP A 1 3.91 -7.55 3.97
C ASP A 1 3.70 -6.07 4.34
N ALA A 2 4.02 -5.13 3.45
CA ALA A 2 4.03 -3.68 3.73
C ALA A 2 2.64 -3.11 4.07
N PHE A 3 1.58 -3.83 3.73
CA PHE A 3 0.19 -3.45 3.99
C PHE A 3 -0.41 -4.15 5.22
N GLN A 4 0.39 -4.87 6.01
CA GLN A 4 -0.08 -5.41 7.28
C GLN A 4 -0.26 -4.28 8.30
N PRO A 5 -1.30 -4.35 9.14
CA PRO A 5 -1.44 -3.44 10.27
C PRO A 5 -0.17 -3.40 11.11
N PHE A 6 0.21 -2.21 11.57
CA PHE A 6 1.38 -1.97 12.42
C PHE A 6 2.76 -2.28 11.80
N PHE A 7 2.84 -2.47 10.47
CA PHE A 7 4.13 -2.60 9.80
C PHE A 7 4.77 -1.22 9.55
N SER A 8 5.94 -0.99 10.15
CA SER A 8 6.73 0.22 9.96
C SER A 8 8.22 -0.10 10.04
N THR A 9 9.02 0.60 9.23
CA THR A 9 10.50 0.61 9.32
C THR A 9 11.02 1.87 10.03
N LYS A 10 10.12 2.75 10.49
CA LYS A 10 10.45 3.96 11.25
C LYS A 10 10.16 3.72 12.72
N GLU A 11 11.08 4.18 13.58
CA GLU A 11 11.04 4.01 15.05
C GLU A 11 9.74 4.53 15.68
N GLU A 12 9.24 5.68 15.24
CA GLU A 12 7.98 6.28 15.72
C GLU A 12 6.80 6.09 14.75
N GLY A 13 6.97 5.28 13.70
CA GLY A 13 5.93 5.07 12.70
C GLY A 13 4.92 4.02 13.17
N LEU A 14 3.64 4.40 13.29
CA LEU A 14 2.57 3.46 13.69
C LEU A 14 2.30 2.36 12.65
N GLY A 15 2.69 2.55 11.39
CA GLY A 15 2.53 1.51 10.35
C GLY A 15 1.10 1.31 9.84
N MET A 16 0.24 2.34 9.95
CA MET A 16 -1.18 2.23 9.61
C MET A 16 -1.53 2.74 8.20
N GLY A 17 -0.70 3.61 7.61
CA GLY A 17 -1.04 4.30 6.36
C GLY A 17 -1.35 3.36 5.19
N LEU A 18 -0.48 2.38 4.92
CA LEU A 18 -0.66 1.45 3.81
C LEU A 18 -1.82 0.47 4.03
N THR A 19 -2.08 0.10 5.29
CA THR A 19 -3.27 -0.70 5.66
C THR A 19 -4.55 0.06 5.30
N ILE A 20 -4.63 1.35 5.66
CA ILE A 20 -5.77 2.21 5.34
C ILE A 20 -5.92 2.36 3.82
N CYS A 21 -4.82 2.57 3.07
CA CYS A 21 -4.87 2.64 1.62
C CYS A 21 -5.46 1.37 0.99
N ARG A 22 -5.01 0.18 1.45
CA ARG A 22 -5.56 -1.10 0.97
C ARG A 22 -7.06 -1.18 1.23
N SER A 23 -7.53 -0.88 2.44
CA SER A 23 -8.96 -0.91 2.77
C SER A 23 -9.80 0.05 1.92
N ILE A 24 -9.32 1.26 1.66
CA ILE A 24 -10.02 2.22 0.79
C ILE A 24 -10.12 1.68 -0.64
N ILE A 25 -9.01 1.18 -1.19
CA ILE A 25 -8.95 0.70 -2.57
C ILE A 25 -9.83 -0.56 -2.75
N GLU A 26 -9.79 -1.49 -1.79
CA GLU A 26 -10.65 -2.68 -1.78
C GLU A 26 -12.13 -2.32 -1.67
N ALA A 27 -12.49 -1.30 -0.90
CA ALA A 27 -13.86 -0.79 -0.82
C ALA A 27 -14.37 -0.22 -2.17
N HIS A 28 -13.45 0.20 -3.05
CA HIS A 28 -13.76 0.63 -4.42
C HIS A 28 -13.68 -0.54 -5.43
N GLY A 29 -13.58 -1.79 -4.97
CA GLY A 29 -13.43 -2.97 -5.85
C GLY A 29 -12.07 -3.05 -6.54
N GLY A 30 -11.08 -2.31 -6.03
CA GLY A 30 -9.73 -2.23 -6.57
C GLY A 30 -8.73 -3.16 -5.89
N THR A 31 -7.49 -3.10 -6.37
CA THR A 31 -6.34 -3.77 -5.76
C THR A 31 -5.13 -2.85 -5.70
N ILE A 32 -4.21 -3.10 -4.76
CA ILE A 32 -2.95 -2.36 -4.61
C ILE A 32 -1.76 -3.33 -4.49
N THR A 33 -0.66 -3.00 -5.15
CA THR A 33 0.61 -3.75 -5.10
C THR A 33 1.77 -2.81 -4.77
N ALA A 34 2.86 -3.40 -4.28
CA ALA A 34 4.12 -2.72 -4.00
C ALA A 34 5.28 -3.55 -4.56
N GLU A 35 6.12 -2.95 -5.39
CA GLU A 35 7.22 -3.63 -6.08
C GLU A 35 8.50 -2.80 -5.99
N SER A 36 9.65 -3.47 -5.93
CA SER A 36 10.95 -2.78 -6.03
C SER A 36 11.13 -2.26 -7.46
N ASN A 37 11.57 -1.02 -7.61
CA ASN A 37 11.80 -0.43 -8.93
C ASN A 37 13.29 -0.48 -9.33
N PRO A 38 13.60 -0.39 -10.64
CA PRO A 38 14.99 -0.48 -11.12
C PRO A 38 15.93 0.61 -10.61
N SER A 39 15.39 1.75 -10.15
CA SER A 39 16.15 2.85 -9.57
C SER A 39 16.47 2.68 -8.07
N GLY A 40 16.14 1.54 -7.47
CA GLY A 40 16.44 1.24 -6.07
C GLY A 40 15.42 1.76 -5.05
N GLY A 41 14.23 2.18 -5.50
CA GLY A 41 13.10 2.55 -4.66
C GLY A 41 11.95 1.54 -4.69
N THR A 42 10.80 1.95 -4.18
CA THR A 42 9.55 1.16 -4.21
C THR A 42 8.50 1.89 -5.01
N THR A 43 7.82 1.18 -5.91
CA THR A 43 6.67 1.69 -6.66
C THR A 43 5.40 1.04 -6.13
N PHE A 44 4.43 1.86 -5.75
CA PHE A 44 3.08 1.42 -5.40
C PHE A 44 2.16 1.63 -6.60
N ARG A 45 1.36 0.62 -6.93
CA ARG A 45 0.38 0.68 -8.03
C ARG A 45 -0.97 0.23 -7.52
N PHE A 46 -2.02 0.95 -7.89
CA PHE A 46 -3.38 0.49 -7.65
C PHE A 46 -4.22 0.56 -8.93
N VAL A 47 -5.28 -0.24 -8.95
CA VAL A 47 -6.29 -0.23 -10.01
C VAL A 47 -7.66 -0.23 -9.37
N VAL A 48 -8.62 0.43 -10.01
CA VAL A 48 -10.04 0.43 -9.64
C VAL A 48 -10.87 0.27 -10.92
N PRO A 49 -12.09 -0.30 -10.85
CA PRO A 49 -12.99 -0.34 -11.99
C PRO A 49 -13.24 1.06 -12.57
N ALA A 50 -13.24 1.18 -13.89
CA ALA A 50 -13.79 2.35 -14.56
C ALA A 50 -15.32 2.29 -14.50
N SER A 51 -15.96 3.44 -14.32
CA SER A 51 -17.42 3.61 -14.28
C SER A 51 -18.12 3.11 -15.54
#